data_AF-A0A444K9U0-F1
#
_entry.id   AF-A0A444K9U0-F1
#
_cell.length_a   1.000
_cell.length_b   1.000
_cell.length_c   1.000
_cell.angle_alpha   90.00
_cell.angle_beta   90.00
_cell.angle_gamma   90.00
#
_symmetry.space_group_name_H-M   'P 1'
#
loop_
_entity.id
_entity.type
_entity.pdbx_description
1 polymer ?
#
loop_
_entity_poly.entity_id
_entity_poly.type
_entity_poly.pdbx_seq_one_letter_code
_entity_poly.pdbx_strand_id
1 'polypeptide(L)'
;MTLAKFREDPWRTSHPAYQHSALAMSPAPEYASSEVILSSLYRHIGLVGATERTVPQRGRDLDKEVQWYRDRSRKPDAAALDADTFHMLLHSVLESPKLPNQSSKRFVQVTPLVPQAAVVSGSARLSSNSWPAGALVRRMIWLGSRDDSAADATWRALFDALTVSDQDDIFARFLQAEIEAWSPRPAWGLVSPDEKQTLDPGDREGLDYPAKHFVRDLGAIISAKDAMTRRQWTSLLEAVTRLAAVAHVTWLCDVHARAWECVKNALDGGGPVDAVEARAQLFPGSFRFLSYGDRALPGIKDRASSFLQARLGLNATLWAVDPEGSSVLSLSTGNELADLCDRLRRGTRIIETTGLRDAIAEVSERETRTLLCKKGIGSNIMEFARHVLGQRQAANPVLRGYDQGFVLRKRGTSNSSPWVVGLGPVAVLALVHCSLAGTTGPRSVRRLSQHLAGYGIIVDHQDIATNDLGHQLRMLGLVLDSPDAESGMLLVPPFPAAQEETA
;
A
#
# COMPACT_ATOMS: atom_id res chain seq x y z
N MET A 1 -20.90 -15.02 -17.17
CA MET A 1 -21.63 -13.73 -17.29
C MET A 1 -21.55 -13.35 -18.77
N THR A 2 -22.47 -12.59 -19.36
CA THR A 2 -22.43 -12.25 -20.81
C THR A 2 -22.15 -10.78 -21.01
N LEU A 3 -21.77 -10.35 -22.22
CA LEU A 3 -21.61 -8.93 -22.56
C LEU A 3 -22.88 -8.12 -22.26
N ALA A 4 -24.06 -8.66 -22.57
CA ALA A 4 -25.35 -8.00 -22.25
C ALA A 4 -25.52 -7.76 -20.75
N LYS A 5 -25.22 -8.76 -19.92
CA LYS A 5 -25.28 -8.62 -18.46
C LYS A 5 -24.20 -7.69 -17.91
N PHE A 6 -23.03 -7.64 -18.55
CA PHE A 6 -22.00 -6.65 -18.24
C PHE A 6 -22.47 -5.23 -18.57
N ARG A 7 -23.19 -5.02 -19.68
CA ARG A 7 -23.79 -3.72 -20.00
C ARG A 7 -24.75 -3.26 -18.92
N GLU A 8 -25.49 -4.14 -18.26
CA GLU A 8 -26.38 -3.77 -17.15
C GLU A 8 -25.60 -3.42 -15.88
N ASP A 9 -24.67 -4.29 -15.46
CA ASP A 9 -23.95 -4.20 -14.18
C ASP A 9 -22.41 -4.27 -14.35
N PRO A 10 -21.77 -3.25 -14.95
CA PRO A 10 -20.37 -3.33 -15.42
C PRO A 10 -19.33 -3.41 -14.29
N TRP A 11 -19.70 -3.01 -13.08
CA TRP A 11 -18.81 -2.98 -11.91
C TRP A 11 -18.95 -4.19 -11.00
N ARG A 12 -19.98 -5.03 -11.20
CA ARG A 12 -20.35 -6.09 -10.25
C ARG A 12 -19.47 -7.32 -10.38
N THR A 13 -19.18 -7.75 -11.60
CA THR A 13 -18.39 -8.94 -11.87
C THR A 13 -17.49 -8.68 -13.06
N SER A 14 -16.20 -8.95 -12.87
CA SER A 14 -15.20 -8.84 -13.92
C SER A 14 -14.99 -10.20 -14.59
N HIS A 15 -14.51 -10.20 -15.82
CA HIS A 15 -14.16 -11.42 -16.54
C HIS A 15 -13.05 -12.17 -15.79
N PRO A 16 -13.09 -13.52 -15.69
CA PRO A 16 -12.06 -14.30 -14.99
C PRO A 16 -10.62 -13.97 -15.42
N ALA A 17 -10.38 -13.87 -16.74
CA ALA A 17 -9.09 -13.45 -17.31
C ALA A 17 -8.55 -12.11 -16.75
N TYR A 18 -9.44 -11.17 -16.46
CA TYR A 18 -9.09 -9.88 -15.85
C TYR A 18 -8.96 -10.00 -14.34
N GLN A 19 -9.91 -10.67 -13.68
CA GLN A 19 -9.99 -10.76 -12.22
C GLN A 19 -8.81 -11.54 -11.61
N HIS A 20 -8.36 -12.59 -12.29
CA HIS A 20 -7.29 -13.47 -11.81
C HIS A 20 -5.91 -13.09 -12.36
N SER A 21 -5.81 -12.02 -13.16
CA SER A 21 -4.53 -11.54 -13.69
C SER A 21 -3.56 -11.14 -12.57
N ALA A 22 -2.26 -11.38 -12.79
CA ALA A 22 -1.18 -10.87 -11.94
C ALA A 22 -1.16 -9.33 -11.86
N LEU A 23 -1.76 -8.64 -12.83
CA LEU A 23 -1.89 -7.19 -12.87
C LEU A 23 -3.24 -6.71 -12.31
N ALA A 24 -4.14 -7.60 -11.90
CA ALA A 24 -5.41 -7.19 -11.30
C ALA A 24 -5.19 -6.37 -10.02
N MET A 25 -5.97 -5.30 -9.85
CA MET A 25 -6.02 -4.53 -8.60
C MET A 25 -6.84 -5.30 -7.55
N SER A 26 -6.25 -6.36 -6.99
CA SER A 26 -6.86 -7.23 -5.98
C SER A 26 -5.96 -7.37 -4.74
N PRO A 27 -6.47 -7.13 -3.52
CA PRO A 27 -7.81 -6.61 -3.25
C PRO A 27 -7.91 -5.12 -3.64
N ALA A 28 -9.03 -4.70 -4.21
CA ALA A 28 -9.23 -3.30 -4.61
C ALA A 28 -9.21 -2.37 -3.38
N PRO A 29 -8.49 -1.24 -3.42
CA PRO A 29 -8.33 -0.37 -2.27
C PRO A 29 -9.66 0.23 -1.81
N GLU A 30 -9.75 0.43 -0.50
CA GLU A 30 -10.85 1.13 0.17
C GLU A 30 -10.31 2.19 1.13
N TYR A 31 -11.22 2.94 1.75
CA TYR A 31 -10.86 3.81 2.87
C TYR A 31 -10.10 3.04 3.94
N ALA A 32 -8.86 3.46 4.20
CA ALA A 32 -7.98 2.92 5.25
C ALA A 32 -7.00 4.02 5.69
N SER A 33 -6.56 3.97 6.95
CA SER A 33 -5.36 4.67 7.38
C SER A 33 -4.12 3.79 7.19
N SER A 34 -2.93 4.38 7.28
CA SER A 34 -1.66 3.65 7.27
C SER A 34 -1.58 2.59 8.39
N GLU A 35 -2.08 2.89 9.59
CA GLU A 35 -2.18 1.91 10.69
C GLU A 35 -3.03 0.69 10.34
N VAL A 36 -4.14 0.88 9.61
CA VAL A 36 -4.99 -0.23 9.17
C VAL A 36 -4.22 -1.17 8.26
N ILE A 37 -3.31 -0.65 7.41
CA ILE A 37 -2.44 -1.50 6.59
C ILE A 37 -1.53 -2.35 7.48
N LEU A 38 -0.89 -1.75 8.48
CA LEU A 38 0.02 -2.46 9.40
C LEU A 38 -0.73 -3.48 10.28
N SER A 39 -1.89 -3.12 10.84
CA SER A 39 -2.75 -4.06 11.58
C SER A 39 -3.20 -5.22 10.69
N SER A 40 -3.60 -4.93 9.45
CA SER A 40 -4.01 -5.95 8.50
C SER A 40 -2.84 -6.84 8.08
N LEU A 41 -1.63 -6.29 7.97
CA LEU A 41 -0.40 -7.04 7.73
C LEU A 41 -0.14 -8.06 8.83
N TYR A 42 -0.18 -7.66 10.12
CA TYR A 42 -0.07 -8.61 11.24
C TYR A 42 -1.07 -9.76 11.12
N ARG A 43 -2.32 -9.45 10.76
CA ARG A 43 -3.36 -10.47 10.58
C ARG A 43 -3.03 -11.47 9.47
N HIS A 44 -2.56 -10.98 8.33
CA HIS A 44 -2.25 -11.82 7.17
C HIS A 44 -0.97 -12.63 7.33
N ILE A 45 0.01 -12.12 8.06
CA ILE A 45 1.33 -12.74 8.18
C ILE A 45 1.44 -13.70 9.36
N GLY A 46 0.68 -13.48 10.45
CA GLY A 46 0.91 -14.25 11.67
C GLY A 46 -0.28 -14.54 12.60
N LEU A 47 -1.52 -14.17 12.27
CA LEU A 47 -2.68 -14.40 13.16
C LEU A 47 -3.75 -15.25 12.47
N VAL A 48 -3.56 -16.56 12.42
CA VAL A 48 -4.49 -17.51 11.78
C VAL A 48 -5.93 -17.31 12.29
N GLY A 49 -6.87 -17.07 11.38
CA GLY A 49 -8.28 -16.89 11.69
C GLY A 49 -8.65 -15.50 12.26
N ALA A 50 -7.69 -14.61 12.51
CA ALA A 50 -7.99 -13.19 12.67
C ALA A 50 -8.18 -12.57 11.28
N THR A 51 -9.40 -12.09 10.99
CA THR A 51 -9.72 -11.45 9.71
C THR A 51 -10.33 -10.09 9.96
N GLU A 52 -10.34 -9.24 8.94
CA GLU A 52 -10.98 -7.92 9.02
C GLU A 52 -12.45 -7.98 9.48
N ARG A 53 -13.11 -9.12 9.22
CA ARG A 53 -14.48 -9.40 9.65
C ARG A 53 -14.60 -9.59 11.17
N THR A 54 -13.62 -10.21 11.82
CA THR A 54 -13.71 -10.60 13.23
C THR A 54 -13.22 -9.52 14.19
N VAL A 55 -12.32 -8.64 13.73
CA VAL A 55 -11.70 -7.57 14.54
C VAL A 55 -12.73 -6.67 15.25
N PRO A 56 -13.76 -6.10 14.59
CA PRO A 56 -14.74 -5.25 15.25
C PRO A 56 -15.52 -5.93 16.39
N GLN A 57 -15.75 -7.23 16.28
CA GLN A 57 -16.44 -8.00 17.30
C GLN A 57 -15.49 -8.31 18.46
N ARG A 58 -14.26 -8.75 18.16
CA ARG A 58 -13.23 -9.04 19.17
C ARG A 58 -12.88 -7.84 20.04
N GLY A 59 -12.74 -6.64 19.47
CA GLY A 59 -12.51 -5.44 20.28
C GLY A 59 -13.68 -5.10 21.21
N ARG A 60 -14.93 -5.31 20.77
CA ARG A 60 -16.11 -5.13 21.63
C ARG A 60 -16.20 -6.18 22.74
N ASP A 61 -15.79 -7.41 22.46
CA ASP A 61 -15.79 -8.49 23.44
C ASP A 61 -14.67 -8.28 24.48
N LEU A 62 -13.49 -7.82 24.05
CA LEU A 62 -12.42 -7.40 24.95
C LEU A 62 -12.88 -6.27 25.89
N ASP A 63 -13.51 -5.20 25.37
CA ASP A 63 -14.01 -4.12 26.22
C ASP A 63 -15.01 -4.61 27.28
N LYS A 64 -15.90 -5.55 26.92
CA LYS A 64 -16.85 -6.15 27.86
C LYS A 64 -16.15 -7.00 28.90
N GLU A 65 -15.14 -7.78 28.50
CA GLU A 65 -14.36 -8.62 29.40
C GLU A 65 -13.59 -7.76 30.40
N VAL A 66 -12.90 -6.72 29.93
CA VAL A 66 -12.23 -5.75 30.79
C VAL A 66 -13.22 -5.13 31.78
N GLN A 67 -14.40 -4.69 31.33
CA GLN A 67 -15.42 -4.14 32.23
C GLN A 67 -15.89 -5.17 33.28
N TRP A 68 -16.09 -6.42 32.89
CA TRP A 68 -16.48 -7.51 33.80
C TRP A 68 -15.46 -7.74 34.92
N TYR A 69 -14.16 -7.61 34.61
CA TYR A 69 -13.07 -7.72 35.58
C TYR A 69 -12.97 -6.49 36.48
N ARG A 70 -13.16 -5.29 35.92
CA ARG A 70 -13.21 -4.02 36.67
C ARG A 70 -14.29 -4.04 37.74
N ASP A 71 -15.52 -4.45 37.37
CA ASP A 71 -16.66 -4.50 38.28
C ASP A 71 -16.46 -5.48 39.45
N ARG A 72 -15.54 -6.43 39.32
CA ARG A 72 -15.21 -7.43 40.35
C ARG A 72 -13.88 -7.16 41.05
N SER A 73 -13.17 -6.10 40.69
CA SER A 73 -11.81 -5.82 41.15
C SER A 73 -10.87 -7.03 41.00
N ARG A 74 -10.98 -7.72 39.86
CA ARG A 74 -10.15 -8.88 39.49
C ARG A 74 -9.34 -8.56 38.24
N LYS A 75 -8.39 -9.45 37.91
CA LYS A 75 -7.67 -9.48 36.63
C LYS A 75 -7.44 -10.93 36.19
N PRO A 76 -7.14 -11.19 34.90
CA PRO A 76 -6.62 -12.48 34.48
C PRO A 76 -5.33 -12.84 35.24
N ASP A 77 -5.12 -14.13 35.53
CA ASP A 77 -3.97 -14.59 36.32
C ASP A 77 -2.63 -14.26 35.65
N ALA A 78 -2.58 -14.28 34.32
CA ALA A 78 -1.40 -13.96 33.54
C ALA A 78 -1.19 -12.45 33.32
N ALA A 79 -2.16 -11.60 33.66
CA ALA A 79 -2.07 -10.16 33.46
C ALA A 79 -1.20 -9.51 34.54
N ALA A 80 -0.30 -8.61 34.16
CA ALA A 80 0.46 -7.83 35.12
C ALA A 80 -0.38 -6.68 35.67
N LEU A 81 -1.15 -6.00 34.80
CA LEU A 81 -1.99 -4.87 35.18
C LEU A 81 -3.34 -5.32 35.76
N ASP A 82 -3.89 -4.51 36.66
CA ASP A 82 -5.31 -4.61 37.00
C ASP A 82 -6.19 -4.12 35.84
N ALA A 83 -7.49 -4.43 35.93
CA ALA A 83 -8.44 -4.16 34.86
C ALA A 83 -8.63 -2.65 34.59
N ASP A 84 -8.52 -1.79 35.60
CA ASP A 84 -8.63 -0.33 35.44
C ASP A 84 -7.41 0.23 34.71
N THR A 85 -6.22 -0.23 35.08
CA THR A 85 -4.95 0.19 34.48
C THR A 85 -4.83 -0.31 33.05
N PHE A 86 -5.27 -1.56 32.77
CA PHE A 86 -5.32 -2.07 31.41
C PHE A 86 -6.33 -1.30 30.54
N HIS A 87 -7.50 -0.94 31.09
CA HIS A 87 -8.44 -0.08 30.40
C HIS A 87 -7.84 1.29 30.06
N MET A 88 -7.09 1.91 30.99
CA MET A 88 -6.35 3.15 30.71
C MET A 88 -5.25 2.98 29.66
N LEU A 89 -4.54 1.85 29.67
CA LEU A 89 -3.53 1.52 28.66
C LEU A 89 -4.15 1.52 27.25
N LEU A 90 -5.31 0.86 27.08
CA LEU A 90 -6.01 0.78 25.79
C LEU A 90 -6.62 2.12 25.34
N HIS A 91 -7.30 2.83 26.25
CA HIS A 91 -8.12 4.01 25.92
C HIS A 91 -7.43 5.35 26.21
N SER A 92 -6.11 5.34 26.42
CA SER A 92 -5.32 6.57 26.58
C SER A 92 -3.92 6.42 25.97
N VAL A 93 -3.11 5.48 26.46
CA VAL A 93 -1.69 5.38 26.06
C VAL A 93 -1.53 4.87 24.63
N LEU A 94 -2.30 3.84 24.26
CA LEU A 94 -2.21 3.21 22.95
C LEU A 94 -3.23 3.76 21.95
N GLU A 95 -4.18 4.59 22.40
CA GLU A 95 -5.29 5.06 21.58
C GLU A 95 -4.76 5.86 20.37
N SER A 96 -5.13 5.40 19.17
CA SER A 96 -4.82 6.14 17.94
C SER A 96 -5.64 7.43 17.89
N PRO A 97 -5.06 8.59 17.53
CA PRO A 97 -5.76 9.86 17.60
C PRO A 97 -7.03 9.91 16.74
N LYS A 98 -8.17 10.29 17.31
CA LYS A 98 -9.42 10.42 16.53
C LYS A 98 -9.32 11.49 15.45
N LEU A 99 -9.95 11.26 14.31
CA LEU A 99 -10.18 12.31 13.31
C LEU A 99 -11.31 13.24 13.77
N PRO A 100 -11.36 14.52 13.32
CA PRO A 100 -12.34 15.50 13.82
C PRO A 100 -13.80 15.09 13.64
N ASN A 101 -14.09 14.29 12.61
CA ASN A 101 -15.45 13.82 12.27
C ASN A 101 -15.69 12.34 12.63
N GLN A 102 -14.75 11.69 13.32
CA GLN A 102 -14.91 10.30 13.71
C GLN A 102 -15.82 10.20 14.94
N SER A 103 -16.81 9.31 14.87
CA SER A 103 -17.74 9.07 15.98
C SER A 103 -16.98 8.65 17.24
N SER A 104 -17.43 9.13 18.41
CA SER A 104 -16.99 8.65 19.72
C SER A 104 -17.49 7.24 20.06
N LYS A 105 -18.28 6.61 19.17
CA LYS A 105 -18.81 5.26 19.41
C LYS A 105 -17.65 4.26 19.55
N ARG A 106 -17.64 3.67 20.76
CA ARG A 106 -16.66 2.80 21.43
C ARG A 106 -16.20 1.61 20.60
N PHE A 107 -15.16 1.79 19.80
CA PHE A 107 -14.35 0.66 19.35
C PHE A 107 -12.90 0.96 19.68
N VAL A 108 -12.20 -0.02 20.25
CA VAL A 108 -10.78 0.05 20.59
C VAL A 108 -10.00 0.31 19.31
N GLN A 109 -9.48 1.53 19.15
CA GLN A 109 -8.54 1.87 18.07
C GLN A 109 -7.18 2.15 18.70
N VAL A 110 -6.29 1.16 18.66
CA VAL A 110 -4.95 1.24 19.24
C VAL A 110 -3.88 1.17 18.18
N THR A 111 -2.72 1.76 18.48
CA THR A 111 -1.53 1.62 17.64
C THR A 111 -1.15 0.13 17.53
N PRO A 112 -0.92 -0.42 16.33
CA PRO A 112 -0.45 -1.80 16.15
C PRO A 112 1.05 -1.95 16.44
N LEU A 113 1.48 -1.70 17.68
CA LEU A 113 2.89 -1.83 18.08
C LEU A 113 3.37 -3.28 18.15
N VAL A 114 2.48 -4.16 18.59
CA VAL A 114 2.73 -5.58 18.80
C VAL A 114 1.66 -6.41 18.07
N PRO A 115 1.97 -7.64 17.64
CA PRO A 115 1.02 -8.47 16.90
C PRO A 115 -0.36 -8.59 17.52
N GLN A 116 -0.45 -8.83 18.84
CA GLN A 116 -1.72 -9.15 19.46
C GLN A 116 -2.72 -7.98 19.46
N ALA A 117 -2.23 -6.74 19.37
CA ALA A 117 -3.09 -5.56 19.23
C ALA A 117 -3.96 -5.62 17.94
N ALA A 118 -3.45 -6.26 16.88
CA ALA A 118 -4.16 -6.40 15.61
C ALA A 118 -5.34 -7.40 15.65
N VAL A 119 -5.47 -8.19 16.72
CA VAL A 119 -6.60 -9.11 16.93
C VAL A 119 -7.89 -8.34 17.25
N VAL A 120 -7.76 -7.21 17.94
CA VAL A 120 -8.87 -6.45 18.53
C VAL A 120 -9.00 -5.05 17.97
N SER A 121 -8.09 -4.63 17.07
CA SER A 121 -8.05 -3.26 16.56
C SER A 121 -7.55 -3.13 15.12
N GLY A 122 -7.72 -1.92 14.57
CA GLY A 122 -7.16 -1.52 13.27
C GLY A 122 -7.84 -2.15 12.06
N SER A 123 -9.17 -2.29 12.08
CA SER A 123 -9.97 -2.64 10.88
C SER A 123 -10.41 -1.39 10.12
N ALA A 124 -10.51 -1.49 8.78
CA ALA A 124 -10.94 -0.38 7.92
C ALA A 124 -12.38 0.10 8.22
N ARG A 125 -13.28 -0.85 8.53
CA ARG A 125 -14.67 -0.57 8.90
C ARG A 125 -15.02 -1.30 10.18
N LEU A 126 -16.14 -0.89 10.77
CA LEU A 126 -16.75 -1.56 11.92
C LEU A 126 -17.68 -2.72 11.50
N SER A 127 -17.74 -3.06 10.22
CA SER A 127 -18.62 -4.08 9.65
C SER A 127 -17.83 -5.27 9.07
N SER A 128 -18.56 -6.37 8.86
CA SER A 128 -18.04 -7.71 8.54
C SER A 128 -17.40 -7.87 7.15
N ASN A 129 -17.42 -6.84 6.29
CA ASN A 129 -16.85 -6.85 4.94
C ASN A 129 -15.84 -5.71 4.79
N SER A 130 -14.85 -5.68 5.69
CA SER A 130 -13.75 -4.72 5.65
C SER A 130 -12.66 -5.19 4.70
N TRP A 131 -12.01 -4.23 4.03
CA TRP A 131 -10.94 -4.48 3.06
C TRP A 131 -9.68 -5.09 3.71
N PRO A 132 -9.16 -6.23 3.20
CA PRO A 132 -7.94 -6.88 3.73
C PRO A 132 -6.66 -6.21 3.22
N ALA A 133 -6.33 -5.03 3.74
CA ALA A 133 -5.18 -4.25 3.29
C ALA A 133 -3.82 -4.98 3.41
N GLY A 134 -3.67 -5.94 4.32
CA GLY A 134 -2.46 -6.76 4.48
C GLY A 134 -2.20 -7.68 3.28
N ALA A 135 -3.25 -8.11 2.56
CA ALA A 135 -3.10 -8.86 1.33
C ALA A 135 -2.46 -8.02 0.21
N LEU A 136 -2.60 -6.69 0.22
CA LEU A 136 -1.88 -5.80 -0.71
C LEU A 136 -0.37 -5.84 -0.45
N VAL A 137 0.05 -5.80 0.82
CA VAL A 137 1.47 -5.89 1.19
C VAL A 137 2.06 -7.24 0.76
N ARG A 138 1.34 -8.33 1.04
CA ARG A 138 1.68 -9.67 0.53
C ARG A 138 1.83 -9.66 -0.99
N ARG A 139 0.85 -9.15 -1.72
CA ARG A 139 0.90 -9.09 -3.19
C ARG A 139 2.10 -8.30 -3.70
N MET A 140 2.42 -7.16 -3.09
CA MET A 140 3.62 -6.39 -3.46
C MET A 140 4.90 -7.19 -3.23
N ILE A 141 4.99 -8.00 -2.17
CA ILE A 141 6.16 -8.85 -1.94
C ILE A 141 6.32 -9.87 -3.06
N TRP A 142 5.26 -10.56 -3.47
CA TRP A 142 5.33 -11.54 -4.55
C TRP A 142 5.61 -10.90 -5.91
N LEU A 143 4.90 -9.82 -6.26
CA LEU A 143 5.15 -9.12 -7.51
C LEU A 143 6.55 -8.51 -7.56
N GLY A 144 7.09 -8.03 -6.44
CA GLY A 144 8.41 -7.42 -6.36
C GLY A 144 9.58 -8.42 -6.32
N SER A 145 9.37 -9.62 -5.79
CA SER A 145 10.41 -10.64 -5.58
C SER A 145 10.68 -11.45 -6.82
N ARG A 146 11.94 -11.80 -7.12
CA ARG A 146 12.37 -12.46 -8.37
C ARG A 146 11.66 -13.78 -8.71
N ASP A 147 11.26 -14.52 -7.68
CA ASP A 147 10.62 -15.82 -7.75
C ASP A 147 9.87 -16.07 -6.42
N ASP A 148 9.10 -17.16 -6.36
CA ASP A 148 8.35 -17.53 -5.16
C ASP A 148 9.24 -17.80 -3.95
N SER A 149 10.45 -18.33 -4.16
CA SER A 149 11.39 -18.64 -3.07
C SER A 149 11.93 -17.36 -2.41
N ALA A 150 12.27 -16.35 -3.20
CA ALA A 150 12.67 -15.03 -2.72
C ALA A 150 11.51 -14.30 -2.04
N ALA A 151 10.28 -14.48 -2.55
CA ALA A 151 9.08 -13.92 -1.93
C ALA A 151 8.82 -14.56 -0.56
N ASP A 152 8.90 -15.89 -0.47
CA ASP A 152 8.76 -16.65 0.78
C ASP A 152 9.84 -16.25 1.80
N ALA A 153 11.09 -16.08 1.36
CA ALA A 153 12.19 -15.62 2.21
C ALA A 153 11.94 -14.20 2.75
N THR A 154 11.48 -13.29 1.89
CA THR A 154 11.13 -11.91 2.28
C THR A 154 9.94 -11.89 3.25
N TRP A 155 8.91 -12.71 2.98
CA TRP A 155 7.73 -12.84 3.85
C TRP A 155 8.11 -13.36 5.23
N ARG A 156 8.97 -14.39 5.29
CA ARG A 156 9.47 -14.94 6.56
C ARG A 156 10.33 -13.93 7.31
N ALA A 157 11.25 -13.23 6.64
CA ALA A 157 12.06 -12.19 7.27
C ALA A 157 11.19 -11.06 7.86
N LEU A 158 10.12 -10.67 7.16
CA LEU A 158 9.16 -9.70 7.68
C LEU A 158 8.38 -10.24 8.89
N PHE A 159 7.95 -11.51 8.87
CA PHE A 159 7.32 -12.15 10.02
C PHE A 159 8.24 -12.16 11.24
N ASP A 160 9.49 -12.57 11.07
CA ASP A 160 10.49 -12.63 12.13
C ASP A 160 10.75 -11.22 12.70
N ALA A 161 10.87 -10.20 11.84
CA ALA A 161 11.03 -8.82 12.27
C ALA A 161 9.77 -8.27 12.99
N LEU A 162 8.57 -8.67 12.56
CA LEU A 162 7.31 -8.31 13.21
C LEU A 162 7.07 -9.05 14.54
N THR A 163 7.74 -10.18 14.77
CA THR A 163 7.68 -10.91 16.03
C THR A 163 8.34 -10.07 17.13
N VAL A 164 7.71 -10.04 18.30
CA VAL A 164 8.28 -9.44 19.51
C VAL A 164 9.23 -10.47 20.13
N SER A 165 10.51 -10.15 20.21
CA SER A 165 11.55 -11.03 20.74
C SER A 165 12.24 -10.41 21.97
N ASP A 166 13.20 -11.14 22.55
CA ASP A 166 14.02 -10.63 23.66
C ASP A 166 14.90 -9.42 23.31
N GLN A 167 15.13 -9.18 22.01
CA GLN A 167 15.86 -8.01 21.52
C GLN A 167 14.98 -6.76 21.44
N ASP A 168 13.66 -6.90 21.40
CA ASP A 168 12.76 -5.75 21.44
C ASP A 168 12.76 -5.10 22.84
N ASP A 169 12.49 -3.79 22.87
CA ASP A 169 12.48 -3.02 24.10
C ASP A 169 11.48 -3.56 25.14
N ILE A 170 11.77 -3.29 26.42
CA ILE A 170 11.00 -3.81 27.56
C ILE A 170 9.51 -3.47 27.43
N PHE A 171 9.19 -2.29 26.90
CA PHE A 171 7.80 -1.86 26.74
C PHE A 171 7.07 -2.72 25.69
N ALA A 172 7.69 -3.02 24.56
CA ALA A 172 7.11 -3.91 23.54
C ALA A 172 6.87 -5.33 24.08
N ARG A 173 7.83 -5.88 24.83
CA ARG A 173 7.70 -7.22 25.45
C ARG A 173 6.60 -7.27 26.49
N PHE A 174 6.57 -6.28 27.38
CA PHE A 174 5.49 -6.10 28.35
C PHE A 174 4.14 -5.99 27.64
N LEU A 175 4.05 -5.16 26.60
CA LEU A 175 2.80 -4.89 25.90
C LEU A 175 2.25 -6.15 25.19
N GLN A 176 3.12 -6.95 24.57
CA GLN A 176 2.71 -8.21 23.96
C GLN A 176 2.15 -9.17 25.02
N ALA A 177 2.90 -9.41 26.11
CA ALA A 177 2.47 -10.30 27.19
C ALA A 177 1.16 -9.84 27.85
N GLU A 178 1.03 -8.54 28.08
CA GLU A 178 -0.17 -7.97 28.69
C GLU A 178 -1.38 -8.15 27.76
N ILE A 179 -1.31 -7.77 26.48
CA ILE A 179 -2.44 -7.96 25.56
C ILE A 179 -2.79 -9.45 25.39
N GLU A 180 -1.80 -10.35 25.36
CA GLU A 180 -2.03 -11.79 25.30
C GLU A 180 -2.75 -12.34 26.55
N ALA A 181 -2.46 -11.81 27.74
CA ALA A 181 -3.16 -12.20 28.96
C ALA A 181 -4.67 -11.89 28.91
N TRP A 182 -5.05 -10.82 28.21
CA TRP A 182 -6.45 -10.42 28.01
C TRP A 182 -7.07 -10.98 26.73
N SER A 183 -6.28 -11.26 25.71
CA SER A 183 -6.74 -11.75 24.42
C SER A 183 -5.77 -12.81 23.87
N PRO A 184 -5.77 -14.04 24.39
CA PRO A 184 -4.74 -15.04 24.09
C PRO A 184 -4.89 -15.71 22.71
N ARG A 185 -6.00 -15.47 22.00
CA ARG A 185 -6.28 -16.12 20.71
C ARG A 185 -6.63 -15.13 19.60
N PRO A 186 -6.21 -15.41 18.36
CA PRO A 186 -5.31 -16.49 17.95
C PRO A 186 -3.88 -16.25 18.41
N ALA A 187 -3.09 -17.33 18.47
CA ALA A 187 -1.68 -17.25 18.75
C ALA A 187 -0.92 -16.70 17.53
N TRP A 188 0.18 -16.00 17.80
CA TRP A 188 1.11 -15.54 16.76
C TRP A 188 1.88 -16.72 16.16
N GLY A 189 1.83 -16.88 14.84
CA GLY A 189 2.54 -17.92 14.11
C GLY A 189 2.43 -17.72 12.60
N LEU A 190 3.55 -17.96 11.89
CA LEU A 190 3.67 -17.68 10.47
C LEU A 190 2.53 -18.32 9.66
N VAL A 191 1.82 -17.49 8.91
CA VAL A 191 0.75 -17.92 8.01
C VAL A 191 1.30 -18.06 6.60
N SER A 192 1.09 -19.25 6.03
CA SER A 192 1.39 -19.51 4.62
C SER A 192 0.49 -18.68 3.70
N PRO A 193 1.05 -17.96 2.72
CA PRO A 193 0.30 -17.25 1.70
C PRO A 193 -0.60 -18.18 0.87
N ASP A 194 -1.90 -17.89 0.80
CA ASP A 194 -2.84 -18.64 -0.07
C ASP A 194 -2.67 -18.32 -1.56
N GLU A 195 -2.26 -17.09 -1.90
CA GLU A 195 -2.06 -16.64 -3.29
C GLU A 195 -0.62 -16.19 -3.48
N LYS A 196 0.04 -16.83 -4.45
CA LYS A 196 1.42 -16.56 -4.86
C LYS A 196 1.38 -16.22 -6.36
N GLN A 197 1.42 -14.93 -6.68
CA GLN A 197 1.44 -14.45 -8.07
C GLN A 197 2.67 -13.56 -8.27
N THR A 198 3.63 -14.06 -9.03
CA THR A 198 4.80 -13.31 -9.50
C THR A 198 4.53 -12.77 -10.90
N LEU A 199 5.29 -11.75 -11.31
CA LEU A 199 5.33 -11.34 -12.72
C LEU A 199 6.17 -12.35 -13.52
N ASP A 200 5.83 -12.52 -14.80
CA ASP A 200 6.62 -13.34 -15.71
C ASP A 200 8.07 -12.83 -15.80
N PRO A 201 9.09 -13.72 -15.79
CA PRO A 201 10.49 -13.30 -15.85
C PRO A 201 10.82 -12.34 -17.00
N GLY A 202 10.24 -12.55 -18.19
CA GLY A 202 10.47 -11.70 -19.35
C GLY A 202 9.84 -10.31 -19.25
N ASP A 203 8.78 -10.16 -18.44
CA ASP A 203 8.12 -8.88 -18.18
C ASP A 203 8.83 -8.06 -17.10
N ARG A 204 9.77 -8.66 -16.38
CA ARG A 204 10.49 -8.05 -15.26
C ARG A 204 11.87 -7.53 -15.61
N GLU A 205 12.46 -8.10 -16.66
CA GLU A 205 13.80 -7.77 -17.08
C GLU A 205 13.88 -6.29 -17.47
N GLY A 206 14.83 -5.56 -16.88
CA GLY A 206 14.98 -4.11 -17.08
C GLY A 206 13.84 -3.24 -16.53
N LEU A 207 12.76 -3.83 -15.99
CA LEU A 207 11.62 -3.08 -15.48
C LEU A 207 11.84 -2.59 -14.06
N ASP A 208 11.47 -1.34 -13.81
CA ASP A 208 11.37 -0.75 -12.48
C ASP A 208 9.90 -0.49 -12.14
N TYR A 209 9.50 -0.79 -10.90
CA TYR A 209 8.12 -0.64 -10.45
C TYR A 209 8.04 -0.63 -8.91
N PRO A 210 6.99 -0.02 -8.32
CA PRO A 210 6.94 0.23 -6.88
C PRO A 210 7.07 -1.02 -6.00
N ALA A 211 6.50 -2.16 -6.43
CA ALA A 211 6.58 -3.41 -5.67
C ALA A 211 8.02 -3.97 -5.62
N LYS A 212 8.79 -3.86 -6.71
CA LYS A 212 10.20 -4.25 -6.76
C LYS A 212 11.06 -3.38 -5.84
N HIS A 213 10.83 -2.08 -5.83
CA HIS A 213 11.47 -1.17 -4.87
C HIS A 213 11.09 -1.49 -3.43
N PHE A 214 9.80 -1.73 -3.18
CA PHE A 214 9.31 -2.05 -1.84
C PHE A 214 10.00 -3.28 -1.25
N VAL A 215 10.21 -4.35 -2.02
CA VAL A 215 10.92 -5.56 -1.54
C VAL A 215 12.36 -5.24 -1.13
N ARG A 216 13.08 -4.43 -1.93
CA ARG A 216 14.45 -3.99 -1.58
C ARG A 216 14.45 -3.15 -0.30
N ASP A 217 13.55 -2.18 -0.23
CA ASP A 217 13.51 -1.20 0.86
C ASP A 217 13.04 -1.87 2.16
N LEU A 218 12.16 -2.87 2.05
CA LEU A 218 11.74 -3.70 3.16
C LEU A 218 12.93 -4.44 3.80
N GLY A 219 13.84 -4.98 3.00
CA GLY A 219 15.08 -5.59 3.51
C GLY A 219 15.92 -4.59 4.30
N ALA A 220 16.07 -3.35 3.81
CA ALA A 220 16.78 -2.30 4.52
C ALA A 220 16.09 -1.91 5.84
N ILE A 221 14.76 -1.79 5.85
CA ILE A 221 14.00 -1.49 7.07
C ILE A 221 14.10 -2.63 8.09
N ILE A 222 14.00 -3.89 7.67
CA ILE A 222 14.17 -5.05 8.54
C ILE A 222 15.54 -5.02 9.21
N SER A 223 16.60 -4.77 8.44
CA SER A 223 17.98 -4.72 8.97
C SER A 223 18.22 -3.61 10.01
N ALA A 224 17.38 -2.58 10.04
CA ALA A 224 17.50 -1.48 11.00
C ALA A 224 16.78 -1.73 12.32
N LYS A 225 16.03 -2.85 12.48
CA LYS A 225 15.19 -3.11 13.64
C LYS A 225 15.95 -2.96 14.96
N ASP A 226 17.09 -3.61 15.07
CA ASP A 226 17.84 -3.71 16.33
C ASP A 226 18.55 -2.41 16.73
N ALA A 227 18.56 -1.40 15.86
CA ALA A 227 19.16 -0.09 16.13
C ALA A 227 18.23 0.87 16.90
N MET A 228 16.98 0.49 17.16
CA MET A 228 15.97 1.40 17.71
C MET A 228 14.85 0.69 18.47
N THR A 229 13.99 1.47 19.14
CA THR A 229 12.81 0.93 19.81
C THR A 229 11.78 0.41 18.81
N ARG A 230 10.89 -0.48 19.27
CA ARG A 230 9.79 -1.03 18.48
C ARG A 230 8.91 0.05 17.86
N ARG A 231 8.60 1.11 18.60
CA ARG A 231 7.78 2.24 18.11
C ARG A 231 8.46 2.97 16.96
N GLN A 232 9.76 3.24 17.07
CA GLN A 232 10.53 3.91 16.02
C GLN A 232 10.58 3.03 14.77
N TRP A 233 10.93 1.75 14.93
CA TRP A 233 11.05 0.82 13.80
C TRP A 233 9.71 0.61 13.08
N THR A 234 8.63 0.35 13.82
CA THR A 234 7.28 0.21 13.23
C THR A 234 6.84 1.47 12.49
N SER A 235 7.25 2.66 12.95
CA SER A 235 6.95 3.92 12.27
C SER A 235 7.70 4.06 10.94
N LEU A 236 8.95 3.56 10.85
CA LEU A 236 9.69 3.50 9.58
C LEU A 236 9.07 2.50 8.61
N LEU A 237 8.72 1.30 9.10
CA LEU A 237 8.02 0.27 8.31
C LEU A 237 6.69 0.80 7.77
N GLU A 238 5.90 1.47 8.61
CA GLU A 238 4.65 2.09 8.22
C GLU A 238 4.86 3.18 7.14
N ALA A 239 5.90 4.01 7.25
CA ALA A 239 6.21 5.07 6.30
C ALA A 239 6.57 4.52 4.90
N VAL A 240 7.37 3.46 4.82
CA VAL A 240 7.70 2.81 3.53
C VAL A 240 6.49 2.07 2.98
N THR A 241 5.77 1.34 3.83
CA THR A 241 4.60 0.55 3.41
C THR A 241 3.49 1.43 2.85
N ARG A 242 3.20 2.57 3.49
CA ARG A 242 2.14 3.49 3.03
C ARG A 242 2.48 4.12 1.67
N LEU A 243 3.75 4.49 1.46
CA LEU A 243 4.22 5.03 0.19
C LEU A 243 4.13 3.97 -0.91
N ALA A 244 4.70 2.80 -0.66
CA ALA A 244 4.72 1.68 -1.59
C ALA A 244 3.32 1.25 -2.01
N ALA A 245 2.39 1.14 -1.05
CA ALA A 245 1.02 0.70 -1.31
C ALA A 245 0.29 1.64 -2.28
N VAL A 246 0.38 2.96 -2.07
CA VAL A 246 -0.29 3.94 -2.94
C VAL A 246 0.44 4.09 -4.28
N ALA A 247 1.78 4.06 -4.28
CA ALA A 247 2.56 4.06 -5.51
C ALA A 247 2.25 2.84 -6.38
N HIS A 248 2.14 1.65 -5.78
CA HIS A 248 1.79 0.41 -6.49
C HIS A 248 0.38 0.44 -7.06
N VAL A 249 -0.62 0.88 -6.28
CA VAL A 249 -2.00 1.07 -6.79
C VAL A 249 -2.02 2.07 -7.96
N THR A 250 -1.28 3.17 -7.85
CA THR A 250 -1.20 4.19 -8.91
C THR A 250 -0.48 3.69 -10.16
N TRP A 251 0.54 2.87 -9.99
CA TRP A 251 1.24 2.17 -11.08
C TRP A 251 0.31 1.17 -11.78
N LEU A 252 -0.47 0.38 -11.04
CA LEU A 252 -1.48 -0.51 -11.62
C LEU A 252 -2.52 0.28 -12.43
N CYS A 253 -2.93 1.46 -11.99
CA CYS A 253 -3.81 2.31 -12.79
C CYS A 253 -3.21 2.66 -14.17
N ASP A 254 -1.91 2.98 -14.22
CA ASP A 254 -1.18 3.30 -15.46
C ASP A 254 -1.05 2.08 -16.36
N VAL A 255 -0.63 0.94 -15.79
CA VAL A 255 -0.50 -0.34 -16.52
C VAL A 255 -1.83 -0.75 -17.16
N HIS A 256 -2.95 -0.62 -16.44
CA HIS A 256 -4.28 -0.92 -17.00
C HIS A 256 -4.67 0.05 -18.11
N ALA A 257 -4.42 1.34 -17.95
CA ALA A 257 -4.67 2.34 -18.99
C ALA A 257 -3.90 2.00 -20.27
N ARG A 258 -2.63 1.61 -20.14
CA ARG A 258 -1.77 1.19 -21.26
C ARG A 258 -2.23 -0.11 -21.91
N ALA A 259 -2.60 -1.12 -21.11
CA ALA A 259 -3.19 -2.35 -21.61
C ALA A 259 -4.45 -2.07 -22.44
N TRP A 260 -5.30 -1.15 -21.96
CA TRP A 260 -6.49 -0.75 -22.68
C TRP A 260 -6.19 -0.01 -23.97
N GLU A 261 -5.21 0.90 -24.01
CA GLU A 261 -4.79 1.54 -25.27
C GLU A 261 -4.27 0.51 -26.29
N CYS A 262 -3.53 -0.51 -25.86
CA CYS A 262 -3.10 -1.61 -26.74
C CYS A 262 -4.30 -2.34 -27.34
N VAL A 263 -5.26 -2.73 -26.50
CA VAL A 263 -6.48 -3.44 -26.91
C VAL A 263 -7.35 -2.57 -27.81
N LYS A 264 -7.53 -1.30 -27.45
CA LYS A 264 -8.30 -0.34 -28.24
C LYS A 264 -7.69 -0.13 -29.63
N ASN A 265 -6.37 0.03 -29.71
CA ASN A 265 -5.68 0.11 -31.00
C ASN A 265 -5.83 -1.18 -31.82
N ALA A 266 -5.81 -2.34 -31.17
CA ALA A 266 -6.06 -3.63 -31.85
C ALA A 266 -7.49 -3.75 -32.39
N LEU A 267 -8.50 -3.17 -31.72
CA LEU A 267 -9.87 -3.07 -32.24
C LEU A 267 -9.98 -2.23 -33.51
N ASP A 268 -9.01 -1.34 -33.77
CA ASP A 268 -8.87 -0.51 -34.97
C ASP A 268 -7.87 -1.09 -35.99
N GLY A 269 -7.41 -2.33 -35.78
CA GLY A 269 -6.46 -3.02 -36.67
C GLY A 269 -4.97 -2.78 -36.37
N GLY A 270 -4.65 -1.93 -35.38
CA GLY A 270 -3.30 -1.66 -34.89
C GLY A 270 -2.92 -2.48 -33.64
N GLY A 271 -2.28 -1.82 -32.67
CA GLY A 271 -1.83 -2.42 -31.41
C GLY A 271 -0.57 -3.28 -31.55
N PRO A 272 0.00 -3.79 -30.44
CA PRO A 272 1.25 -4.52 -30.47
C PRO A 272 1.15 -5.81 -31.29
N VAL A 273 2.16 -6.08 -32.12
CA VAL A 273 2.19 -7.29 -32.99
C VAL A 273 2.87 -8.48 -32.34
N ASP A 274 3.70 -8.23 -31.33
CA ASP A 274 4.40 -9.24 -30.57
C ASP A 274 4.52 -8.87 -29.09
N ALA A 275 5.10 -9.78 -28.31
CA ALA A 275 5.29 -9.61 -26.89
C ALA A 275 6.29 -8.51 -26.50
N VAL A 276 7.30 -8.24 -27.33
CA VAL A 276 8.32 -7.22 -27.03
C VAL A 276 7.69 -5.84 -27.13
N GLU A 277 6.92 -5.61 -28.19
CA GLU A 277 6.15 -4.38 -28.36
C GLU A 277 5.09 -4.24 -27.27
N ALA A 278 4.36 -5.33 -26.94
CA ALA A 278 3.38 -5.32 -25.88
C ALA A 278 4.00 -4.94 -24.52
N ARG A 279 5.16 -5.50 -24.15
CA ARG A 279 5.89 -5.14 -22.91
C ARG A 279 6.26 -3.66 -22.89
N ALA A 280 6.83 -3.15 -23.99
CA ALA A 280 7.28 -1.77 -24.10
C ALA A 280 6.11 -0.76 -23.98
N GLN A 281 4.92 -1.12 -24.46
CA GLN A 281 3.72 -0.29 -24.34
C GLN A 281 3.04 -0.44 -22.97
N LEU A 282 2.95 -1.67 -22.45
CA LEU A 282 2.27 -2.02 -21.21
C LEU A 282 2.96 -1.45 -19.97
N PHE A 283 4.28 -1.61 -19.89
CA PHE A 283 5.04 -1.22 -18.71
C PHE A 283 5.75 0.12 -18.92
N PRO A 284 5.48 1.13 -18.09
CA PRO A 284 6.14 2.43 -18.23
C PRO A 284 7.63 2.33 -17.85
N GLY A 285 8.53 2.77 -18.73
CA GLY A 285 9.97 2.83 -18.44
C GLY A 285 10.35 3.85 -17.36
N SER A 286 9.48 4.83 -17.09
CA SER A 286 9.52 5.66 -15.89
C SER A 286 8.12 6.14 -15.56
N PHE A 287 7.85 6.39 -14.29
CA PHE A 287 6.54 6.85 -13.84
C PHE A 287 6.65 8.02 -12.87
N ARG A 288 5.64 8.89 -12.94
CA ARG A 288 5.63 10.24 -12.39
C ARG A 288 4.23 10.50 -11.86
N PHE A 289 4.06 10.32 -10.55
CA PHE A 289 2.76 10.35 -9.88
C PHE A 289 2.60 11.59 -8.99
N LEU A 290 3.69 11.99 -8.33
CA LEU A 290 3.68 12.93 -7.23
C LEU A 290 4.84 13.92 -7.38
N SER A 291 4.56 15.16 -7.79
CA SER A 291 5.57 16.22 -7.79
C SER A 291 5.73 16.81 -6.39
N TYR A 292 6.96 16.85 -5.87
CA TYR A 292 7.26 17.37 -4.55
C TYR A 292 6.84 18.85 -4.42
N GLY A 293 6.14 19.22 -3.36
CA GLY A 293 5.61 20.56 -3.15
C GLY A 293 4.28 20.87 -3.87
N ASP A 294 3.89 20.06 -4.85
CA ASP A 294 2.67 20.26 -5.64
C ASP A 294 1.46 19.51 -5.09
N ARG A 295 0.28 19.82 -5.65
CA ARG A 295 -0.98 19.14 -5.31
C ARG A 295 -0.94 17.68 -5.77
N ALA A 296 -1.09 16.75 -4.84
CA ALA A 296 -1.01 15.32 -5.13
C ALA A 296 -2.28 14.72 -5.73
N LEU A 297 -3.45 15.06 -5.17
CA LEU A 297 -4.70 14.37 -5.48
C LEU A 297 -5.19 14.51 -6.94
N PRO A 298 -5.00 15.64 -7.65
CA PRO A 298 -5.40 15.73 -9.05
C PRO A 298 -4.75 14.66 -9.95
N GLY A 299 -3.42 14.48 -9.86
CA GLY A 299 -2.72 13.49 -10.69
C GLY A 299 -3.13 12.05 -10.40
N ILE A 300 -3.41 11.72 -9.13
CA ILE A 300 -3.95 10.40 -8.75
C ILE A 300 -5.36 10.21 -9.32
N LYS A 301 -6.19 11.25 -9.28
CA LYS A 301 -7.56 11.20 -9.81
C LYS A 301 -7.59 10.92 -11.30
N ASP A 302 -6.72 11.56 -12.07
CA ASP A 302 -6.66 11.37 -13.52
C ASP A 302 -6.31 9.91 -13.84
N ARG A 303 -5.32 9.35 -13.14
CA ARG A 303 -4.93 7.93 -13.28
C ARG A 303 -6.02 6.97 -12.85
N ALA A 304 -6.70 7.24 -11.74
CA ALA A 304 -7.83 6.43 -11.29
C ALA A 304 -8.99 6.47 -12.30
N SER A 305 -9.25 7.63 -12.92
CA SER A 305 -10.25 7.77 -13.99
C SER A 305 -9.88 6.94 -15.21
N SER A 306 -8.63 7.03 -15.70
CA SER A 306 -8.13 6.22 -16.82
C SER A 306 -8.18 4.72 -16.52
N PHE A 307 -7.85 4.31 -15.29
CA PHE A 307 -7.99 2.93 -14.84
C PHE A 307 -9.44 2.43 -14.93
N LEU A 308 -10.42 3.24 -14.53
CA LEU A 308 -11.82 2.83 -14.60
C LEU A 308 -12.30 2.69 -16.04
N GLN A 309 -11.89 3.58 -16.94
CA GLN A 309 -12.15 3.46 -18.37
C GLN A 309 -11.52 2.18 -18.94
N ALA A 310 -10.26 1.92 -18.58
CA ALA A 310 -9.55 0.73 -18.99
C ALA A 310 -10.23 -0.55 -18.50
N ARG A 311 -10.62 -0.58 -17.23
CA ARG A 311 -11.35 -1.72 -16.66
C ARG A 311 -12.65 -1.99 -17.40
N LEU A 312 -13.42 -0.95 -17.74
CA LEU A 312 -14.65 -1.12 -18.54
C LEU A 312 -14.33 -1.71 -19.91
N GLY A 313 -13.41 -1.10 -20.63
CA GLY A 313 -13.05 -1.49 -21.99
C GLY A 313 -12.50 -2.92 -22.05
N LEU A 314 -11.55 -3.26 -21.17
CA LEU A 314 -10.95 -4.59 -21.10
C LEU A 314 -12.01 -5.65 -20.76
N ASN A 315 -12.86 -5.42 -19.77
CA ASN A 315 -13.90 -6.40 -19.41
C ASN A 315 -14.96 -6.56 -20.50
N ALA A 316 -15.41 -5.46 -21.12
CA ALA A 316 -16.34 -5.53 -22.24
C ALA A 316 -15.74 -6.33 -23.41
N THR A 317 -14.46 -6.08 -23.73
CA THR A 317 -13.76 -6.77 -24.80
C THR A 317 -13.63 -8.27 -24.49
N LEU A 318 -13.22 -8.62 -23.27
CA LEU A 318 -13.12 -10.02 -22.85
C LEU A 318 -14.47 -10.74 -22.92
N TRP A 319 -15.56 -10.14 -22.43
CA TRP A 319 -16.90 -10.74 -22.55
C TRP A 319 -17.44 -10.83 -23.98
N ALA A 320 -16.90 -10.05 -24.92
CA ALA A 320 -17.25 -10.13 -26.33
C ALA A 320 -16.50 -11.26 -27.06
N VAL A 321 -15.22 -11.47 -26.73
CA VAL A 321 -14.39 -12.51 -27.39
C VAL A 321 -14.40 -13.86 -26.68
N ASP A 322 -14.73 -13.89 -25.40
CA ASP A 322 -14.84 -15.08 -24.56
C ASP A 322 -16.11 -15.00 -23.67
N PRO A 323 -17.31 -15.16 -24.26
CA PRO A 323 -18.57 -14.99 -23.53
C PRO A 323 -18.81 -16.06 -22.46
N GLU A 324 -18.20 -17.24 -22.63
CA GLU A 324 -18.31 -18.34 -21.68
C GLU A 324 -17.30 -18.21 -20.53
N GLY A 325 -16.26 -17.39 -20.68
CA GLY A 325 -15.14 -17.32 -19.74
C GLY A 325 -14.37 -18.63 -19.65
N SER A 326 -14.50 -19.48 -20.68
CA SER A 326 -13.95 -20.84 -20.75
C SER A 326 -12.57 -20.86 -21.43
N SER A 327 -12.14 -19.74 -22.00
CA SER A 327 -10.81 -19.64 -22.60
C SER A 327 -9.71 -19.43 -21.54
N VAL A 328 -8.53 -20.01 -21.79
CA VAL A 328 -7.28 -19.81 -21.03
C VAL A 328 -6.71 -18.40 -21.28
N LEU A 329 -7.55 -17.40 -21.58
CA LEU A 329 -7.09 -16.02 -21.70
C LEU A 329 -6.75 -15.50 -20.29
N SER A 330 -5.58 -14.89 -20.19
CA SER A 330 -5.12 -14.14 -19.02
C SER A 330 -4.60 -12.78 -19.50
N LEU A 331 -4.49 -11.81 -18.60
CA LEU A 331 -3.91 -10.49 -18.88
C LEU A 331 -2.76 -10.23 -17.91
N SER A 332 -2.03 -11.27 -17.55
CA SER A 332 -0.96 -11.24 -16.57
C SER A 332 0.36 -10.84 -17.21
N THR A 333 0.54 -11.09 -18.51
CA THR A 333 1.81 -10.90 -19.20
C THR A 333 1.73 -10.11 -20.51
N GLY A 334 2.88 -9.59 -20.96
CA GLY A 334 3.01 -8.96 -22.27
C GLY A 334 2.70 -9.92 -23.44
N ASN A 335 3.07 -11.20 -23.31
CA ASN A 335 2.72 -12.24 -24.30
C ASN A 335 1.20 -12.37 -24.44
N GLU A 336 0.50 -12.51 -23.31
CA GLU A 336 -0.95 -12.72 -23.31
C GLU A 336 -1.71 -11.48 -23.83
N LEU A 337 -1.20 -10.28 -23.57
CA LEU A 337 -1.75 -9.05 -24.13
C LEU A 337 -1.56 -9.00 -25.66
N ALA A 338 -0.39 -9.37 -26.17
CA ALA A 338 -0.13 -9.45 -27.61
C ALA A 338 -1.05 -10.47 -28.29
N ASP A 339 -1.24 -11.64 -27.67
CA ASP A 339 -2.14 -12.68 -28.15
C ASP A 339 -3.60 -12.20 -28.20
N LEU A 340 -4.05 -11.46 -27.17
CA LEU A 340 -5.38 -10.84 -27.21
C LEU A 340 -5.47 -9.84 -28.37
N CYS A 341 -4.46 -8.99 -28.56
CA CYS A 341 -4.46 -8.01 -29.65
C CYS A 341 -4.50 -8.69 -31.03
N ASP A 342 -3.75 -9.77 -31.25
CA ASP A 342 -3.77 -10.54 -32.49
C ASP A 342 -5.13 -11.19 -32.75
N ARG A 343 -5.75 -11.77 -31.71
CA ARG A 343 -7.12 -12.32 -31.81
C ARG A 343 -8.13 -11.24 -32.21
N LEU A 344 -8.02 -10.04 -31.64
CA LEU A 344 -8.93 -8.93 -31.97
C LEU A 344 -8.76 -8.47 -33.43
N ARG A 345 -7.52 -8.36 -33.92
CA ARG A 345 -7.23 -8.02 -35.32
C ARG A 345 -7.77 -9.07 -36.30
N ARG A 346 -7.65 -10.36 -35.98
CA ARG A 346 -8.17 -11.45 -36.84
C ARG A 346 -9.70 -11.59 -36.74
N GLY A 347 -10.28 -11.16 -35.62
CA GLY A 347 -11.68 -11.33 -35.27
C GLY A 347 -12.59 -10.13 -35.56
N THR A 348 -12.18 -9.15 -36.37
CA THR A 348 -12.89 -7.87 -36.57
C THR A 348 -14.39 -8.04 -36.86
N ARG A 349 -14.75 -9.01 -37.70
CA ARG A 349 -16.15 -9.29 -38.07
C ARG A 349 -16.99 -9.79 -36.88
N ILE A 350 -16.40 -10.59 -35.99
CA ILE A 350 -17.07 -11.08 -34.78
C ILE A 350 -17.33 -9.91 -33.84
N ILE A 351 -16.34 -9.02 -33.68
CA ILE A 351 -16.44 -7.85 -32.81
C ILE A 351 -17.52 -6.88 -33.30
N GLU A 352 -17.59 -6.62 -34.61
CA GLU A 352 -18.66 -5.81 -35.21
C GLU A 352 -20.05 -6.40 -34.91
N THR A 353 -20.23 -7.71 -35.09
CA THR A 353 -21.52 -8.37 -34.83
C THR A 353 -21.95 -8.36 -33.36
N THR A 354 -21.00 -8.25 -32.42
CA THR A 354 -21.33 -8.17 -30.97
C THR A 354 -21.78 -6.77 -30.51
N GLY A 355 -21.62 -5.74 -31.34
CA GLY A 355 -21.90 -4.35 -30.97
C GLY A 355 -21.02 -3.85 -29.81
N LEU A 356 -19.78 -4.34 -29.69
CA LEU A 356 -18.86 -4.03 -28.59
C LEU A 356 -18.62 -2.51 -28.44
N ARG A 357 -18.42 -1.80 -29.55
CA ARG A 357 -18.14 -0.36 -29.53
C ARG A 357 -19.31 0.43 -28.94
N ASP A 358 -20.52 0.12 -29.37
CA ASP A 358 -21.74 0.72 -28.85
C ASP A 358 -21.92 0.39 -27.36
N ALA A 359 -21.62 -0.85 -26.95
CA ALA A 359 -21.64 -1.27 -25.55
C ALA A 359 -20.73 -0.38 -24.67
N ILE A 360 -19.48 -0.17 -25.12
CA ILE A 360 -18.50 0.60 -24.38
C ILE A 360 -18.92 2.07 -24.29
N ALA A 361 -19.39 2.65 -25.40
CA ALA A 361 -19.85 4.03 -25.44
C ALA A 361 -21.06 4.26 -24.51
N GLU A 362 -22.08 3.42 -24.63
CA GLU A 362 -23.30 3.47 -23.80
C GLU A 362 -22.97 3.35 -22.30
N VAL A 363 -22.17 2.36 -21.93
CA VAL A 363 -21.80 2.13 -20.53
C VAL A 363 -20.95 3.29 -20.00
N SER A 364 -20.02 3.83 -20.82
CA SER A 364 -19.18 4.94 -20.41
C SER A 364 -19.99 6.21 -20.13
N GLU A 365 -20.96 6.52 -20.98
CA GLU A 365 -21.86 7.66 -20.80
C GLU A 365 -22.69 7.50 -19.51
N ARG A 366 -23.31 6.33 -19.33
CA ARG A 366 -24.13 6.02 -18.13
C ARG A 366 -23.31 6.05 -16.84
N GLU A 367 -22.07 5.57 -16.88
CA GLU A 367 -21.18 5.46 -15.71
C GLU A 367 -20.25 6.67 -15.49
N THR A 368 -20.50 7.79 -16.18
CA THR A 368 -19.69 9.02 -16.11
C THR A 368 -19.35 9.45 -14.67
N ARG A 369 -20.30 9.35 -13.72
CA ARG A 369 -20.03 9.71 -12.31
C ARG A 369 -18.99 8.81 -11.65
N THR A 370 -19.01 7.51 -11.96
CA THR A 370 -18.04 6.53 -11.46
C THR A 370 -16.68 6.81 -12.09
N LEU A 371 -16.63 7.00 -13.41
CA LEU A 371 -15.42 7.34 -14.17
C LEU A 371 -14.74 8.61 -13.66
N LEU A 372 -15.51 9.65 -13.34
CA LEU A 372 -15.00 10.89 -12.72
C LEU A 372 -14.60 10.75 -11.24
N CYS A 373 -14.53 9.52 -10.72
CA CYS A 373 -14.15 9.17 -9.35
C CYS A 373 -15.05 9.82 -8.27
N LYS A 374 -16.31 10.11 -8.58
CA LYS A 374 -17.26 10.73 -7.63
C LYS A 374 -17.97 9.72 -6.71
N LYS A 375 -17.90 8.42 -7.03
CA LYS A 375 -18.51 7.33 -6.27
C LYS A 375 -17.76 6.01 -6.54
N GLY A 376 -18.02 5.00 -5.70
CA GLY A 376 -17.54 3.64 -5.91
C GLY A 376 -16.01 3.55 -5.92
N ILE A 377 -15.48 2.74 -6.84
CA ILE A 377 -14.08 2.31 -6.86
C ILE A 377 -13.12 3.49 -7.04
N GLY A 378 -13.44 4.44 -7.93
CA GLY A 378 -12.62 5.64 -8.08
C GLY A 378 -12.57 6.50 -6.81
N SER A 379 -13.72 6.68 -6.14
CA SER A 379 -13.75 7.38 -4.85
C SER A 379 -12.93 6.63 -3.79
N ASN A 380 -12.99 5.30 -3.77
CA ASN A 380 -12.23 4.49 -2.82
C ASN A 380 -10.71 4.61 -3.04
N ILE A 381 -10.23 4.60 -4.29
CA ILE A 381 -8.81 4.84 -4.62
C ILE A 381 -8.37 6.22 -4.13
N MET A 382 -9.20 7.25 -4.34
CA MET A 382 -8.91 8.61 -3.90
C MET A 382 -8.84 8.75 -2.38
N GLU A 383 -9.81 8.15 -1.67
CA GLU A 383 -9.82 8.12 -0.21
C GLU A 383 -8.63 7.33 0.33
N PHE A 384 -8.32 6.17 -0.25
CA PHE A 384 -7.14 5.38 0.08
C PHE A 384 -5.85 6.21 -0.04
N ALA A 385 -5.59 6.80 -1.21
CA ALA A 385 -4.41 7.61 -1.43
C ALA A 385 -4.32 8.80 -0.46
N ARG A 386 -5.43 9.50 -0.23
CA ARG A 386 -5.49 10.63 0.69
C ARG A 386 -5.21 10.24 2.14
N HIS A 387 -5.83 9.18 2.63
CA HIS A 387 -5.79 8.81 4.04
C HIS A 387 -4.56 7.99 4.43
N VAL A 388 -3.99 7.26 3.47
CA VAL A 388 -2.76 6.49 3.68
C VAL A 388 -1.53 7.37 3.56
N LEU A 389 -1.46 8.28 2.58
CA LEU A 389 -0.32 9.19 2.45
C LEU A 389 -0.44 10.44 3.32
N GLY A 390 -1.66 10.89 3.63
CA GLY A 390 -1.93 12.15 4.31
C GLY A 390 -1.61 12.13 5.79
N GLN A 391 -0.99 13.21 6.27
CA GLN A 391 -0.79 13.46 7.69
C GLN A 391 -2.12 13.38 8.44
N ARG A 392 -2.18 12.51 9.45
CA ARG A 392 -3.35 12.39 10.33
C ARG A 392 -3.65 13.73 11.00
N GLN A 393 -4.84 14.26 10.73
CA GLN A 393 -5.34 15.47 11.39
C GLN A 393 -5.99 15.06 12.71
N ALA A 394 -5.21 15.01 13.79
CA ALA A 394 -5.73 14.63 15.10
C ALA A 394 -6.74 15.67 15.61
N ALA A 395 -7.85 15.21 16.20
CA ALA A 395 -8.82 16.08 16.86
C ALA A 395 -8.22 16.81 18.07
N ASN A 396 -7.30 16.16 18.80
CA ASN A 396 -6.52 16.78 19.86
C ASN A 396 -5.22 17.40 19.30
N PRO A 397 -5.03 18.74 19.39
CA PRO A 397 -3.83 19.41 18.89
C PRO A 397 -2.52 18.92 19.52
N VAL A 398 -2.54 18.41 20.76
CA VAL A 398 -1.34 17.87 21.43
C VAL A 398 -0.81 16.64 20.70
N LEU A 399 -1.68 15.91 20.00
CA LEU A 399 -1.32 14.72 19.22
C LEU A 399 -0.99 15.04 17.76
N ARG A 400 -0.76 16.32 17.40
CA ARG A 400 -0.32 16.70 16.05
C ARG A 400 1.01 16.03 15.67
N GLY A 401 1.86 15.78 16.67
CA GLY A 401 3.14 15.09 16.51
C GLY A 401 3.02 13.58 16.29
N TYR A 402 1.82 13.00 16.37
CA TYR A 402 1.64 11.54 16.35
C TYR A 402 2.06 10.88 15.03
N ASP A 403 1.65 11.45 13.89
CA ASP A 403 1.94 10.91 12.57
C ASP A 403 3.06 11.71 11.91
N GLN A 404 4.24 11.08 11.83
CA GLN A 404 5.45 11.64 11.22
C GLN A 404 5.87 10.88 9.96
N GLY A 405 5.17 9.81 9.61
CA GLY A 405 5.48 8.95 8.44
C GLY A 405 4.76 9.38 7.17
N PHE A 406 4.04 10.50 7.18
CA PHE A 406 3.21 10.95 6.07
C PHE A 406 4.03 11.36 4.83
N VAL A 407 3.37 11.37 3.68
CA VAL A 407 3.92 11.82 2.38
C VAL A 407 3.13 13.01 1.83
N LEU A 408 1.90 13.23 2.31
CA LEU A 408 1.10 14.42 2.00
C LEU A 408 0.83 15.23 3.26
N ARG A 409 0.96 16.54 3.16
CA ARG A 409 0.54 17.49 4.18
C ARG A 409 -0.41 18.53 3.62
N LYS A 410 -1.18 19.18 4.49
CA LYS A 410 -1.94 20.36 4.11
C LYS A 410 -0.98 21.51 3.85
N ARG A 411 -1.17 22.25 2.75
CA ARG A 411 -0.33 23.43 2.42
C ARG A 411 -0.49 24.57 3.43
N GLY A 412 -1.66 24.69 4.05
CA GLY A 412 -2.00 25.70 5.04
C GLY A 412 -2.81 25.10 6.19
N THR A 413 -3.13 25.93 7.18
CA THR A 413 -3.82 25.52 8.41
C THR A 413 -5.33 25.34 8.25
N SER A 414 -5.92 25.85 7.16
CA SER A 414 -7.35 25.69 6.88
C SER A 414 -7.69 24.24 6.48
N ASN A 415 -8.85 23.75 6.91
CA ASN A 415 -9.42 22.46 6.51
C ASN A 415 -9.58 22.33 4.97
N SER A 416 -9.80 23.44 4.27
CA SER A 416 -9.93 23.48 2.80
C SER A 416 -8.59 23.54 2.06
N SER A 417 -7.47 23.68 2.77
CA SER A 417 -6.15 23.78 2.14
C SER A 417 -5.86 22.53 1.29
N PRO A 418 -5.20 22.66 0.13
CA PRO A 418 -4.87 21.51 -0.69
C PRO A 418 -3.88 20.59 0.03
N TRP A 419 -3.97 19.30 -0.26
CA TRP A 419 -2.93 18.32 0.07
C TRP A 419 -1.80 18.44 -0.93
N VAL A 420 -0.59 18.65 -0.43
CA VAL A 420 0.63 18.75 -1.23
C VAL A 420 1.60 17.65 -0.84
N VAL A 421 2.45 17.24 -1.78
CA VAL A 421 3.53 16.29 -1.53
C VAL A 421 4.55 16.96 -0.61
N GLY A 422 4.75 16.38 0.56
CA GLY A 422 5.69 16.86 1.57
C GLY A 422 5.89 15.75 2.58
N LEU A 423 7.13 15.30 2.72
CA LEU A 423 7.47 14.14 3.54
C LEU A 423 7.46 14.53 5.01
N GLY A 424 6.99 13.63 5.86
CA GLY A 424 7.15 13.73 7.30
C GLY A 424 8.56 13.30 7.73
N PRO A 425 9.04 13.73 8.91
CA PRO A 425 10.38 13.43 9.39
C PRO A 425 10.74 11.93 9.39
N VAL A 426 9.81 11.05 9.78
CA VAL A 426 10.04 9.60 9.79
C VAL A 426 10.06 9.04 8.36
N ALA A 427 9.25 9.58 7.44
CA ALA A 427 9.32 9.21 6.04
C ALA A 427 10.66 9.60 5.41
N VAL A 428 11.18 10.80 5.73
CA VAL A 428 12.52 11.22 5.30
C VAL A 428 13.60 10.28 5.84
N LEU A 429 13.59 9.99 7.14
CA LEU A 429 14.54 9.04 7.75
C LEU A 429 14.51 7.67 7.07
N ALA A 430 13.32 7.11 6.86
CA ALA A 430 13.15 5.81 6.22
C ALA A 430 13.67 5.82 4.78
N LEU A 431 13.32 6.84 3.99
CA LEU A 431 13.70 6.90 2.57
C LEU A 431 15.17 7.23 2.38
N VAL A 432 15.79 8.02 3.27
CA VAL A 432 17.24 8.22 3.26
C VAL A 432 17.94 6.91 3.58
N HIS A 433 17.53 6.20 4.63
CA HIS A 433 18.06 4.87 4.98
C HIS A 433 17.97 3.90 3.79
N CYS A 434 16.78 3.74 3.21
CA CYS A 434 16.57 2.86 2.07
C CYS A 434 17.36 3.31 0.83
N SER A 435 17.51 4.62 0.60
CA SER A 435 18.33 5.12 -0.53
C SER A 435 19.80 4.79 -0.37
N LEU A 436 20.33 4.78 0.86
CA LEU A 436 21.74 4.50 1.16
C LEU A 436 22.04 3.03 1.41
N ALA A 437 21.02 2.17 1.47
CA ALA A 437 21.18 0.74 1.65
C ALA A 437 22.17 0.14 0.64
N GLY A 438 23.12 -0.67 1.14
CA GLY A 438 24.18 -1.30 0.34
C GLY A 438 25.27 -0.33 -0.14
N THR A 439 25.36 0.88 0.42
CA THR A 439 26.45 1.83 0.13
C THR A 439 27.28 2.17 1.36
N THR A 440 28.55 2.51 1.13
CA THR A 440 29.50 2.88 2.18
C THR A 440 29.78 4.38 2.17
N GLY A 441 29.53 5.06 3.29
CA GLY A 441 29.80 6.49 3.46
C GLY A 441 28.81 7.42 2.74
N PRO A 442 29.05 8.75 2.78
CA PRO A 442 28.11 9.73 2.27
C PRO A 442 27.88 9.64 0.75
N ARG A 443 26.69 10.03 0.28
CA ARG A 443 26.32 10.01 -1.16
C ARG A 443 25.57 11.27 -1.58
N SER A 444 25.69 11.68 -2.83
CA SER A 444 24.94 12.84 -3.37
C SER A 444 23.43 12.71 -3.13
N VAL A 445 22.75 13.83 -2.82
CA VAL A 445 21.27 13.87 -2.67
C VAL A 445 20.52 13.46 -3.95
N ARG A 446 21.20 13.44 -5.10
CA ARG A 446 20.69 12.83 -6.35
C ARG A 446 20.23 11.39 -6.15
N ARG A 447 20.88 10.63 -5.26
CA ARG A 447 20.50 9.25 -4.95
C ARG A 447 19.14 9.16 -4.28
N LEU A 448 18.80 10.10 -3.40
CA LEU A 448 17.46 10.20 -2.81
C LEU A 448 16.42 10.57 -3.87
N SER A 449 16.71 11.50 -4.78
CA SER A 449 15.83 11.83 -5.91
C SER A 449 15.56 10.61 -6.80
N GLN A 450 16.59 9.84 -7.15
CA GLN A 450 16.46 8.57 -7.89
C GLN A 450 15.62 7.54 -7.13
N HIS A 451 15.85 7.42 -5.82
CA HIS A 451 15.10 6.50 -4.97
C HIS A 451 13.61 6.87 -4.90
N LEU A 452 13.29 8.15 -4.73
CA LEU A 452 11.93 8.69 -4.73
C LEU A 452 11.22 8.46 -6.07
N ALA A 453 11.94 8.57 -7.18
CA ALA A 453 11.41 8.30 -8.52
C ALA A 453 10.92 6.85 -8.68
N GLY A 454 11.52 5.90 -7.94
CA GLY A 454 11.05 4.51 -7.87
C GLY A 454 9.64 4.33 -7.26
N TYR A 455 9.16 5.32 -6.51
CA TYR A 455 7.78 5.40 -6.04
C TYR A 455 6.94 6.42 -6.82
N GLY A 456 7.48 6.96 -7.90
CA GLY A 456 6.84 7.97 -8.74
C GLY A 456 6.83 9.36 -8.11
N ILE A 457 7.64 9.62 -7.09
CA ILE A 457 7.83 10.96 -6.53
C ILE A 457 8.91 11.70 -7.33
N ILE A 458 8.59 12.90 -7.78
CA ILE A 458 9.46 13.74 -8.60
C ILE A 458 9.97 14.87 -7.71
N VAL A 459 11.29 14.93 -7.55
CA VAL A 459 11.98 16.07 -6.95
C VAL A 459 13.24 16.32 -7.75
N ASP A 460 13.43 17.55 -8.22
CA ASP A 460 14.72 17.90 -8.81
C ASP A 460 15.77 17.95 -7.70
N HIS A 461 16.82 17.17 -7.85
CA HIS A 461 17.96 17.15 -6.94
C HIS A 461 18.63 18.53 -6.78
N GLN A 462 18.54 19.40 -7.79
CA GLN A 462 19.07 20.78 -7.70
C GLN A 462 18.23 21.65 -6.76
N ASP A 463 16.92 21.41 -6.70
CA ASP A 463 16.00 22.14 -5.83
C ASP A 463 16.03 21.66 -4.37
N ILE A 464 16.56 20.46 -4.11
CA ILE A 464 16.59 19.87 -2.76
C ILE A 464 17.29 20.82 -1.79
N ALA A 465 18.40 21.45 -2.18
CA ALA A 465 19.18 22.30 -1.27
C ALA A 465 18.39 23.50 -0.71
N THR A 466 17.42 23.99 -1.46
CA THR A 466 16.65 25.21 -1.15
C THR A 466 15.19 24.96 -0.76
N ASN A 467 14.67 23.75 -0.98
CA ASN A 467 13.28 23.43 -0.68
C ASN A 467 13.07 22.85 0.74
N ASP A 468 11.81 22.57 1.08
CA ASP A 468 11.39 22.01 2.37
C ASP A 468 12.04 20.66 2.69
N LEU A 469 12.34 19.84 1.67
CA LEU A 469 13.05 18.56 1.85
C LEU A 469 14.48 18.79 2.32
N GLY A 470 15.22 19.72 1.70
CA GLY A 470 16.58 20.06 2.15
C GLY A 470 16.61 20.62 3.56
N HIS A 471 15.63 21.42 3.94
CA HIS A 471 15.50 21.90 5.31
C HIS A 471 15.29 20.75 6.30
N GLN A 472 14.38 19.82 5.99
CA GLN A 472 14.17 18.63 6.82
C GLN A 472 15.41 17.74 6.92
N LEU A 473 16.11 17.52 5.80
CA LEU A 473 17.35 16.76 5.78
C LEU A 473 18.41 17.35 6.72
N ARG A 474 18.58 18.69 6.73
CA ARG A 474 19.48 19.38 7.66
C ARG A 474 19.02 19.27 9.11
N MET A 475 17.74 19.51 9.37
CA MET A 475 17.17 19.42 10.72
C MET A 475 17.31 18.02 11.35
N LEU A 476 17.28 16.98 10.52
CA LEU A 476 17.44 15.59 10.93
C LEU A 476 18.91 15.13 10.96
N GLY A 477 19.86 16.00 10.61
CA GLY A 477 21.28 15.65 10.57
C GLY A 477 21.64 14.63 9.48
N LEU A 478 20.86 14.56 8.40
CA LEU A 478 20.98 13.55 7.34
C LEU A 478 21.87 13.98 6.18
N VAL A 479 22.48 15.15 6.29
CA VAL A 479 23.26 15.75 5.20
C VAL A 479 24.49 16.49 5.74
N LEU A 480 25.55 16.46 4.93
CA LEU A 480 26.72 17.32 5.05
C LEU A 480 26.70 18.27 3.85
N ASP A 481 26.79 19.58 4.11
CA ASP A 481 26.98 20.54 3.03
C ASP A 481 28.43 20.39 2.51
N SER A 482 28.58 20.16 1.21
CA SER A 482 29.88 19.93 0.56
C SER A 482 29.92 20.66 -0.79
N PRO A 483 30.85 21.61 -1.00
CA PRO A 483 30.96 22.37 -2.24
C PRO A 483 31.37 21.49 -3.44
N ASP A 484 31.99 20.34 -3.18
CA ASP A 484 32.46 19.40 -4.20
C ASP A 484 31.36 18.42 -4.68
N ALA A 485 30.20 18.40 -4.03
CA ALA A 485 29.07 17.59 -4.46
C ALA A 485 28.26 18.31 -5.54
N GLU A 486 27.79 17.60 -6.58
CA GLU A 486 27.00 18.15 -7.72
C GLU A 486 25.81 19.04 -7.29
N SER A 487 25.27 18.83 -6.09
CA SER A 487 24.10 19.51 -5.52
C SER A 487 24.42 20.28 -4.24
N GLY A 488 25.69 20.40 -3.87
CA GLY A 488 26.14 21.04 -2.63
C GLY A 488 25.88 20.23 -1.36
N MET A 489 25.31 19.01 -1.46
CA MET A 489 24.86 18.22 -0.30
C MET A 489 25.17 16.73 -0.47
N LEU A 490 25.66 16.12 0.62
CA LEU A 490 25.89 14.68 0.73
C LEU A 490 25.01 14.08 1.83
N LEU A 491 24.19 13.08 1.50
CA LEU A 491 23.40 12.27 2.42
C LEU A 491 24.29 11.41 3.32
N VAL A 492 23.91 11.30 4.58
CA VAL A 492 24.56 10.47 5.61
C VAL A 492 23.58 9.41 6.11
N PRO A 493 24.02 8.16 6.34
CA PRO A 493 23.16 7.11 6.92
C PRO A 493 22.57 7.54 8.29
N PRO A 494 21.25 7.39 8.50
CA PRO A 494 20.60 7.78 9.76
C PRO A 494 20.89 6.80 10.91
N PHE A 495 21.25 5.56 10.61
CA PHE A 495 21.44 4.50 11.58
C PHE A 495 22.86 3.94 11.47
N PRO A 496 23.45 3.43 12.58
CA PRO A 496 24.71 2.72 12.52
C PRO A 496 24.62 1.56 11.53
N ALA A 497 25.67 1.33 10.74
CA ALA A 497 25.81 0.05 10.08
C ALA A 497 25.87 -1.03 11.17
N ALA A 498 25.16 -2.15 10.98
CA ALA A 498 25.40 -3.34 11.79
C ALA A 498 26.90 -3.62 11.72
N GLN A 499 27.62 -3.38 12.82
CA GLN A 499 29.05 -3.59 12.86
C GLN A 499 29.30 -5.04 12.46
N GLU A 500 30.20 -5.27 11.50
CA GLU A 500 30.97 -6.51 11.52
C GLU A 500 31.53 -6.58 12.95
N GLU A 501 31.07 -7.58 13.72
CA GLU A 501 31.73 -7.98 14.95
C GLU A 501 33.18 -8.30 14.58
N THR A 502 34.04 -7.29 14.63
CA THR A 502 35.48 -7.49 14.63
C THR A 502 35.80 -8.25 15.90
N ALA A 503 36.24 -9.49 15.69
CA ALA A 503 36.68 -10.49 16.66
C ALA A 503 37.63 -9.95 17.74
#